data_AF-A0A497SJ30-F1
#
_entry.id   AF-A0A497SJ30-F1
#
_cell.length_a   1.000
_cell.length_b   1.000
_cell.length_c   1.000
_cell.angle_alpha   90.00
_cell.angle_beta   90.00
_cell.angle_gamma   90.00
#
_symmetry.space_group_name_H-M   'P 1'
#
loop_
_entity.id
_entity.type
_entity.pdbx_description
1 polymer ?
#
loop_
_entity_poly.entity_id
_entity_poly.type
_entity_poly.pdbx_seq_one_letter_code
_entity_poly.pdbx_strand_id
1 'polypeptide(L)'
;MTEEEYEIIPTSPLRRLEKRIEKIETGSYSSEVRRLIEQVMDLVRSNQKIIDEVIKSNSDLINEISKIPAKVDELLSEMRSFMTLLKESATEEEVASISKEVMQPLVDKLGELVEHSKKNFETNQAVLTTLAVIEKRLKRVAAAQQQPIAQPQQEYQYPQEYQGYQAQQQ
;
A
#
# COMPACT_ATOMS: atom_id res chain seq x y z
N MET A 1 6.73 -77.49 -35.27
CA MET A 1 7.78 -76.48 -35.04
C MET A 1 7.10 -75.13 -35.19
N THR A 2 6.70 -74.54 -34.07
CA THR A 2 6.05 -73.22 -34.01
C THR A 2 7.11 -72.26 -33.51
N GLU A 3 7.44 -71.28 -34.35
CA GLU A 3 8.46 -70.28 -34.12
C GLU A 3 8.13 -69.48 -32.87
N GLU A 4 8.98 -69.59 -31.85
CA GLU A 4 8.96 -68.75 -30.67
C GLU A 4 9.43 -67.35 -31.10
N GLU A 5 8.46 -66.45 -31.24
CA GLU A 5 8.68 -65.02 -31.49
C GLU A 5 9.39 -64.41 -30.27
N TYR A 6 10.73 -64.34 -30.34
CA TYR A 6 11.54 -63.70 -29.33
C TYR A 6 11.30 -62.18 -29.34
N GLU A 7 10.49 -61.68 -28.40
CA GLU A 7 10.49 -60.27 -28.05
C GLU A 7 11.83 -59.92 -27.37
N ILE A 8 12.74 -59.29 -28.13
CA ILE A 8 14.15 -59.01 -27.74
C ILE A 8 14.28 -57.94 -26.63
N ILE A 9 13.22 -57.19 -26.33
CA ILE A 9 13.28 -56.14 -25.30
C ILE A 9 12.17 -56.40 -24.28
N PRO A 10 12.50 -56.78 -23.03
CA PRO A 10 11.49 -56.89 -21.99
C PRO A 10 10.83 -55.52 -21.80
N THR A 11 9.53 -55.40 -22.09
CA THR A 11 8.74 -54.16 -21.96
C THR A 11 8.45 -53.77 -20.51
N SER A 12 8.82 -54.63 -19.55
CA SER A 12 8.61 -54.44 -18.11
C SER A 12 9.19 -53.12 -17.54
N PRO A 13 10.42 -52.69 -17.91
CA PRO A 13 10.96 -51.40 -17.47
C PRO A 13 10.26 -50.20 -18.10
N LEU A 14 9.90 -50.28 -19.40
CA LEU A 14 9.14 -49.25 -20.11
C LEU A 14 7.76 -49.04 -19.48
N ARG A 15 7.05 -50.15 -19.22
CA ARG A 15 5.74 -50.13 -18.58
C ARG A 15 5.79 -49.62 -17.13
N ARG A 16 6.91 -49.83 -16.42
CA ARG A 16 7.14 -49.22 -15.10
C ARG A 16 7.39 -47.71 -15.19
N LEU A 17 8.08 -47.26 -16.23
CA LEU A 17 8.32 -45.83 -16.48
C LEU A 17 7.01 -45.14 -16.86
N GLU A 18 6.21 -45.70 -17.76
CA GLU A 18 4.87 -45.20 -18.10
C GLU A 18 3.99 -45.10 -16.86
N LYS A 19 3.93 -46.14 -16.02
CA LYS A 19 3.13 -46.13 -14.78
C LYS A 19 3.66 -45.12 -13.74
N ARG A 20 4.94 -44.78 -13.78
CA ARG A 20 5.54 -43.73 -12.94
C ARG A 20 5.27 -42.34 -13.51
N ILE A 21 5.34 -42.17 -14.82
CA ILE A 21 4.99 -40.93 -15.53
C ILE A 21 3.51 -40.65 -15.35
N GLU A 22 2.64 -41.63 -15.57
CA GLU A 22 1.19 -41.55 -15.32
C GLU A 22 0.90 -41.16 -13.87
N LYS A 23 1.62 -41.73 -12.88
CA LYS A 23 1.49 -41.34 -11.46
C LYS A 23 2.03 -39.94 -11.15
N ILE A 24 3.03 -39.46 -11.89
CA ILE A 24 3.59 -38.11 -11.72
C ILE A 24 2.68 -37.08 -12.39
N GLU A 25 2.12 -37.40 -13.56
CA GLU A 25 1.17 -36.58 -14.30
C GLU A 25 -0.19 -36.51 -13.60
N THR A 26 -0.68 -37.63 -13.06
CA THR A 26 -1.86 -37.66 -12.17
C THR A 26 -1.56 -37.12 -10.77
N GLY A 27 -0.28 -37.09 -10.38
CA GLY A 27 0.25 -36.36 -9.22
C GLY A 27 0.25 -34.83 -9.39
N SER A 28 -0.47 -34.34 -10.40
CA SER A 28 -0.95 -32.96 -10.51
C SER A 28 -1.48 -32.50 -9.15
N TYR A 29 -0.83 -31.49 -8.56
CA TYR A 29 -1.08 -30.87 -7.25
C TYR A 29 -2.33 -31.38 -6.54
N SER A 30 -2.13 -32.05 -5.39
CA SER A 30 -3.22 -32.60 -4.58
C SER A 30 -4.31 -31.53 -4.39
N SER A 31 -5.58 -31.94 -4.42
CA SER A 31 -6.73 -31.02 -4.34
C SER A 31 -6.65 -30.03 -3.16
N GLU A 32 -5.94 -30.43 -2.11
CA GLU A 32 -5.59 -29.65 -0.92
C GLU A 32 -4.65 -28.49 -1.24
N VAL A 33 -3.66 -28.67 -2.12
CA VAL A 33 -2.78 -27.60 -2.60
C VAL A 33 -3.56 -26.58 -3.41
N ARG A 34 -4.48 -27.01 -4.28
CA ARG A 34 -5.36 -26.08 -5.03
C ARG A 34 -6.26 -25.28 -4.09
N ARG A 35 -6.88 -25.92 -3.11
CA ARG A 35 -7.70 -25.26 -2.09
C ARG A 35 -6.89 -24.28 -1.24
N LEU A 36 -5.66 -24.62 -0.89
CA LEU A 36 -4.75 -23.71 -0.19
C LEU A 36 -4.40 -22.49 -1.05
N ILE A 37 -4.14 -22.69 -2.34
CA ILE A 37 -3.87 -21.59 -3.28
C ILE A 37 -5.08 -20.66 -3.39
N GLU A 38 -6.29 -21.20 -3.51
CA GLU A 38 -7.52 -20.40 -3.54
C GLU A 38 -7.70 -19.57 -2.27
N GLN A 39 -7.50 -20.17 -1.09
CA GLN A 39 -7.55 -19.46 0.19
C GLN A 39 -6.51 -18.35 0.29
N VAL A 40 -5.28 -18.59 -0.18
CA VAL A 40 -4.23 -17.58 -0.24
C VAL A 40 -4.62 -16.45 -1.20
N MET A 41 -5.19 -16.77 -2.37
CA MET A 41 -5.66 -15.77 -3.33
C MET A 41 -6.80 -14.91 -2.76
N ASP A 42 -7.75 -15.51 -2.06
CA ASP A 42 -8.83 -14.77 -1.41
C ASP A 42 -8.30 -13.84 -0.32
N LEU A 43 -7.32 -14.30 0.46
CA LEU A 43 -6.66 -13.49 1.48
C LEU A 43 -5.87 -12.33 0.85
N VAL A 44 -5.17 -12.56 -0.26
CA VAL A 44 -4.49 -11.50 -1.02
C VAL A 44 -5.49 -10.47 -1.57
N ARG A 45 -6.61 -10.92 -2.15
CA ARG A 45 -7.67 -10.02 -2.63
C ARG A 45 -8.29 -9.20 -1.50
N SER A 46 -8.55 -9.83 -0.35
CA SER A 46 -9.05 -9.14 0.84
C SER A 46 -8.06 -8.08 1.34
N ASN A 47 -6.77 -8.42 1.40
CA ASN A 47 -5.73 -7.47 1.79
C ASN A 47 -5.61 -6.32 0.79
N GLN A 48 -5.70 -6.57 -0.51
CA GLN A 48 -5.67 -5.51 -1.52
C GLN A 48 -6.85 -4.55 -1.37
N LYS A 49 -8.06 -5.07 -1.13
CA LYS A 49 -9.24 -4.25 -0.86
C LYS A 49 -9.04 -3.36 0.38
N ILE A 50 -8.49 -3.91 1.46
CA ILE A 50 -8.18 -3.14 2.67
C ILE A 50 -7.14 -2.06 2.36
N ILE A 51 -6.08 -2.38 1.63
CA ILE A 51 -5.05 -1.40 1.23
C ILE A 51 -5.67 -0.27 0.41
N ASP A 52 -6.55 -0.58 -0.54
CA ASP A 52 -7.22 0.42 -1.37
C ASP A 52 -8.13 1.33 -0.54
N GLU A 53 -8.90 0.76 0.40
CA GLU A 53 -9.74 1.52 1.33
C GLU A 53 -8.90 2.44 2.24
N VAL A 54 -7.75 1.97 2.72
CA VAL A 54 -6.82 2.77 3.53
C VAL A 54 -6.19 3.89 2.70
N ILE A 55 -5.78 3.62 1.46
CA ILE A 55 -5.26 4.65 0.54
C ILE A 55 -6.32 5.73 0.34
N LYS A 56 -7.56 5.34 0.03
CA LYS A 56 -8.67 6.27 -0.16
C LYS A 56 -8.93 7.11 1.09
N SER A 57 -9.06 6.47 2.25
CA SER A 57 -9.29 7.16 3.53
C SER A 57 -8.16 8.12 3.87
N ASN A 58 -6.92 7.75 3.57
CA ASN A 58 -5.76 8.62 3.78
C ASN A 58 -5.76 9.83 2.84
N SER A 59 -6.12 9.65 1.57
CA SER A 59 -6.30 10.77 0.62
C SER A 59 -7.42 11.72 1.06
N ASP A 60 -8.55 11.19 1.52
CA ASP A 60 -9.67 11.98 2.04
C ASP A 60 -9.24 12.79 3.28
N LEU A 61 -8.51 12.17 4.22
CA LEU A 61 -7.93 12.86 5.38
C LEU A 61 -6.96 13.99 4.99
N ILE A 62 -6.08 13.75 4.01
CA ILE A 62 -5.19 14.80 3.49
C ILE A 62 -6.01 15.98 2.93
N ASN A 63 -7.08 15.69 2.19
CA ASN A 63 -7.94 16.72 1.61
C ASN A 63 -8.69 17.52 2.68
N GLU A 64 -9.11 16.90 3.78
CA GLU A 64 -9.76 17.62 4.88
C GLU A 64 -8.78 18.43 5.71
N ILE A 65 -7.65 17.85 6.10
CA ILE A 65 -6.64 18.52 6.92
C ILE A 65 -5.98 19.67 6.14
N SER A 66 -5.82 19.57 4.83
CA SER A 66 -5.25 20.65 4.00
C SER A 66 -6.10 21.93 3.98
N LYS A 67 -7.39 21.86 4.36
CA LYS A 67 -8.28 23.02 4.49
C LYS A 67 -8.13 23.74 5.84
N ILE A 68 -7.57 23.08 6.86
CA ILE A 68 -7.43 23.64 8.21
C ILE A 68 -6.46 24.84 8.23
N PRO A 69 -5.27 24.79 7.59
CA PRO A 69 -4.36 25.92 7.50
C PRO A 69 -5.03 27.25 7.13
N ALA A 70 -5.80 27.27 6.03
CA ALA A 70 -6.45 28.48 5.54
C ALA A 70 -7.46 29.05 6.55
N LYS A 71 -8.25 28.19 7.20
CA LYS A 71 -9.21 28.62 8.23
C LYS A 71 -8.52 29.15 9.49
N VAL A 72 -7.38 28.57 9.85
CA VAL A 72 -6.58 29.05 10.99
C VAL A 72 -5.98 30.41 10.68
N ASP A 73 -5.47 30.63 9.47
CA ASP A 73 -4.94 31.93 9.05
C ASP A 73 -6.03 33.02 9.05
N GLU A 74 -7.23 32.69 8.55
CA GLU A 74 -8.40 33.58 8.59
C GLU A 74 -8.77 33.95 10.04
N LEU A 75 -8.91 32.95 10.92
CA LEU A 75 -9.17 33.17 12.34
C LEU A 75 -8.09 34.03 13.01
N LEU A 76 -6.82 33.76 12.74
CA LEU A 76 -5.69 34.54 13.27
C LEU A 76 -5.74 36.00 12.80
N SER A 77 -6.16 36.24 11.55
CA SER A 77 -6.35 37.58 11.01
C SER A 77 -7.48 38.32 11.74
N GLU A 78 -8.64 37.69 11.90
CA GLU A 78 -9.77 38.26 12.63
C GLU A 78 -9.42 38.55 14.09
N MET A 79 -8.75 37.61 14.78
CA MET A 79 -8.30 37.81 16.17
C MET A 79 -7.30 38.97 16.30
N ARG A 80 -6.38 39.13 15.34
CA ARG A 80 -5.45 40.27 15.32
C ARG A 80 -6.18 41.58 15.10
N SER A 81 -7.12 41.63 14.17
CA SER A 81 -7.95 42.83 13.92
C SER A 81 -8.76 43.20 15.17
N PHE A 82 -9.38 42.21 15.82
CA PHE A 82 -10.10 42.40 17.07
C PHE A 82 -9.21 42.92 18.20
N MET A 83 -8.00 42.37 18.37
CA MET A 83 -7.03 42.88 19.34
C MET A 83 -6.61 44.32 19.05
N THR A 84 -6.48 44.71 17.78
CA THR A 84 -6.17 46.10 17.39
C THR A 84 -7.31 47.04 17.78
N LEU A 85 -8.55 46.69 17.46
CA LEU A 85 -9.73 47.48 17.83
C LEU A 85 -9.87 47.63 19.36
N LEU A 86 -9.61 46.54 20.10
CA LEU A 86 -9.57 46.58 21.57
C LEU A 86 -8.54 47.56 22.11
N LYS A 87 -7.33 47.55 21.53
CA LYS A 87 -6.24 48.45 21.94
C LYS A 87 -6.56 49.91 21.62
N GLU A 88 -7.12 50.18 20.45
CA GLU A 88 -7.55 51.52 20.03
C GLU A 88 -8.66 52.06 20.93
N SER A 89 -9.67 51.22 21.23
CA SER A 89 -10.78 51.58 22.12
C SER A 89 -10.33 51.83 23.58
N ALA A 90 -9.30 51.11 24.04
CA ALA A 90 -8.73 51.31 25.38
C ALA A 90 -7.89 52.59 25.51
N THR A 91 -7.56 53.25 24.39
CA THR A 91 -6.78 54.50 24.37
C THR A 91 -7.63 55.78 24.29
N GLU A 92 -8.95 55.68 24.07
CA GLU A 92 -9.85 56.84 24.14
C GLU A 92 -10.09 57.29 25.60
N GLU A 93 -9.94 58.60 25.83
CA GLU A 93 -9.75 59.25 27.14
C GLU A 93 -10.86 59.04 28.19
N GLU A 94 -12.09 58.68 27.79
CA GLU A 94 -13.22 58.56 28.73
C GLU A 94 -13.28 57.22 29.50
N VAL A 95 -12.51 56.19 29.11
CA VAL A 95 -12.58 54.83 29.73
C VAL A 95 -11.22 54.35 30.27
N ALA A 96 -10.17 55.18 30.20
CA ALA A 96 -8.76 54.75 30.27
C ALA A 96 -8.29 54.16 31.62
N SER A 97 -8.95 54.43 32.74
CA SER A 97 -8.51 53.96 34.07
C SER A 97 -9.16 52.64 34.51
N ILE A 98 -10.42 52.37 34.13
CA ILE A 98 -11.14 51.14 34.50
C ILE A 98 -11.03 50.08 33.39
N SER A 99 -10.96 50.48 32.12
CA SER A 99 -10.87 49.52 31.00
C SER A 99 -9.52 48.82 30.91
N LYS A 100 -8.41 49.47 31.30
CA LYS A 100 -7.06 48.94 31.07
C LYS A 100 -6.74 47.72 31.94
N GLU A 101 -7.12 47.74 33.22
CA GLU A 101 -6.96 46.59 34.13
C GLU A 101 -7.84 45.39 33.76
N VAL A 102 -9.01 45.64 33.17
CA VAL A 102 -9.94 44.58 32.76
C VAL A 102 -9.62 44.03 31.37
N MET A 103 -9.17 44.88 30.43
CA MET A 103 -8.85 44.49 29.05
C MET A 103 -7.48 43.85 28.92
N GLN A 104 -6.50 44.21 29.74
CA GLN A 104 -5.15 43.61 29.66
C GLN A 104 -5.16 42.08 29.77
N PRO A 105 -5.78 41.44 30.79
CA PRO A 105 -5.83 39.98 30.88
C PRO A 105 -6.62 39.33 29.74
N LEU A 106 -7.59 40.04 29.16
CA LEU A 106 -8.32 39.58 27.97
C LEU A 106 -7.41 39.55 26.74
N VAL A 107 -6.65 40.62 26.51
CA VAL A 107 -5.68 40.71 25.40
C VAL A 107 -4.57 39.66 25.56
N ASP A 108 -4.09 39.45 26.78
CA ASP A 108 -3.08 38.42 27.07
C ASP A 108 -3.62 37.02 26.77
N LYS A 109 -4.86 36.71 27.18
CA LYS A 109 -5.54 35.45 26.86
C LYS A 109 -5.77 35.25 25.36
N LEU A 110 -6.12 36.32 24.64
CA LEU A 110 -6.22 36.29 23.17
C LEU A 110 -4.86 36.04 22.52
N GLY A 111 -3.78 36.62 23.06
CA GLY A 111 -2.41 36.36 22.65
C GLY A 111 -2.01 34.89 22.84
N GLU A 112 -2.28 34.33 24.01
CA GLU A 112 -2.06 32.89 24.29
C GLU A 112 -2.84 32.01 23.30
N LEU A 113 -4.08 32.36 22.99
CA LEU A 113 -4.93 31.60 22.06
C LEU A 113 -4.42 31.68 20.63
N VAL A 114 -3.92 32.84 20.19
CA VAL A 114 -3.23 33.03 18.90
C VAL A 114 -1.99 32.14 18.81
N GLU A 115 -1.18 32.10 19.87
CA GLU A 115 0.04 31.31 19.91
C GLU A 115 -0.25 29.81 19.91
N HIS A 116 -1.26 29.37 20.66
CA HIS A 116 -1.75 28.00 20.63
C HIS A 116 -2.31 27.61 19.25
N SER A 117 -3.04 28.51 18.60
CA SER A 117 -3.54 28.30 17.23
C SER A 117 -2.40 28.13 16.22
N LYS A 118 -1.34 28.95 16.33
CA LYS A 118 -0.14 28.83 15.50
C LYS A 118 0.59 27.49 15.72
N LYS A 119 0.71 27.05 16.97
CA LYS A 119 1.30 25.73 17.27
C LYS A 119 0.46 24.58 16.71
N ASN A 120 -0.87 24.69 16.76
CA ASN A 120 -1.77 23.71 16.15
C ASN A 120 -1.60 23.67 14.63
N PHE A 121 -1.41 24.83 13.98
CA PHE A 121 -1.12 24.91 12.55
C PHE A 121 0.17 24.15 12.18
N GLU A 122 1.25 24.37 12.91
CA GLU A 122 2.53 23.66 12.69
C GLU A 122 2.38 22.14 12.88
N THR A 123 1.59 21.73 13.88
CA THR A 123 1.28 20.31 14.12
C THR A 123 0.49 19.71 12.94
N ASN A 124 -0.51 20.43 12.41
CA ASN A 124 -1.31 19.99 11.27
C ASN A 124 -0.45 19.84 9.99
N GLN A 125 0.52 20.74 9.78
CA GLN A 125 1.53 20.63 8.72
C GLN A 125 2.38 19.35 8.85
N ALA A 126 2.83 19.03 10.06
CA ALA A 126 3.59 17.81 10.33
C ALA A 126 2.75 16.54 10.08
N VAL A 127 1.46 16.57 10.45
CA VAL A 127 0.51 15.48 10.17
C VAL A 127 0.34 15.28 8.66
N LEU A 128 0.12 16.34 7.88
CA LEU A 128 0.02 16.26 6.42
C LEU A 128 1.26 15.61 5.79
N THR A 129 2.44 16.00 6.25
CA THR A 129 3.70 15.42 5.78
C THR A 129 3.77 13.91 6.07
N THR A 130 3.33 13.51 7.27
CA THR A 130 3.31 12.10 7.68
C THR A 130 2.32 11.29 6.86
N LEU A 131 1.11 11.82 6.63
CA LEU A 131 0.09 11.19 5.79
C LEU A 131 0.54 11.03 4.34
N ALA A 132 1.29 11.99 3.79
CA ALA A 132 1.88 11.89 2.45
C ALA A 132 2.93 10.77 2.36
N VAL A 133 3.75 10.60 3.41
CA VAL A 133 4.71 9.48 3.48
C VAL A 133 4.00 8.13 3.55
N ILE A 134 2.94 8.03 4.35
CA ILE A 134 2.10 6.82 4.46
C ILE A 134 1.48 6.48 3.11
N GLU A 135 0.88 7.46 2.43
CA GLU A 135 0.30 7.27 1.09
C GLU A 135 1.33 6.71 0.10
N LYS A 136 2.53 7.30 0.07
CA LYS A 136 3.62 6.85 -0.82
C LYS A 136 4.12 5.45 -0.49
N ARG A 137 4.07 5.03 0.78
CA ARG A 137 4.43 3.67 1.20
C ARG A 137 3.34 2.68 0.81
N LEU A 138 2.07 3.00 1.05
CA LEU A 138 0.93 2.16 0.68
C LEU A 138 0.84 1.95 -0.82
N LYS A 139 1.00 3.00 -1.63
CA LYS A 139 1.03 2.89 -3.10
C LYS A 139 2.16 1.98 -3.60
N ARG A 140 3.33 2.01 -2.95
CA ARG A 140 4.45 1.11 -3.28
C ARG A 140 4.14 -0.34 -2.93
N VAL A 141 3.52 -0.59 -1.78
CA VAL A 141 3.10 -1.94 -1.37
C VAL A 141 2.04 -2.48 -2.32
N ALA A 142 1.04 -1.67 -2.68
CA ALA A 142 0.01 -2.04 -3.65
C ALA A 142 0.62 -2.38 -5.03
N ALA A 143 1.55 -1.56 -5.53
CA ALA A 143 2.21 -1.82 -6.81
C ALA A 143 3.08 -3.10 -6.80
N ALA A 144 3.72 -3.41 -5.68
CA ALA A 144 4.52 -4.64 -5.53
C ALA A 144 3.66 -5.91 -5.52
N GLN A 145 2.41 -5.84 -5.06
CA GLN A 145 1.48 -6.96 -5.04
C GLN A 145 0.83 -7.25 -6.41
N GLN A 146 0.91 -6.32 -7.36
CA GLN A 146 0.34 -6.47 -8.70
C GLN A 146 1.29 -7.14 -9.71
N GLN A 147 2.52 -7.50 -9.33
CA GLN A 147 3.39 -8.22 -10.27
C GLN A 147 2.86 -9.65 -10.47
N PRO A 148 2.51 -10.05 -11.70
CA PRO A 148 2.19 -11.43 -11.98
C PRO A 148 3.43 -12.26 -11.65
N ILE A 149 3.23 -13.35 -10.91
CA ILE A 149 4.27 -14.37 -10.69
C ILE A 149 4.71 -14.81 -12.09
N ALA A 150 5.85 -14.30 -12.56
CA ALA A 150 6.45 -14.76 -13.79
C ALA A 150 6.71 -16.24 -13.60
N GLN A 151 5.92 -17.09 -14.27
CA GLN A 151 6.20 -18.51 -14.28
C GLN A 151 7.63 -18.68 -14.79
N PRO A 152 8.52 -19.41 -14.08
CA PRO A 152 9.83 -19.71 -14.61
C PRO A 152 9.62 -20.45 -15.92
N GLN A 153 9.98 -19.81 -17.04
CA GLN A 153 10.07 -20.47 -18.32
C GLN A 153 11.09 -21.59 -18.13
N GLN A 154 10.62 -22.83 -18.00
CA GLN A 154 11.49 -23.99 -18.10
C GLN A 154 11.95 -24.02 -19.55
N GLU A 155 13.14 -23.47 -19.77
CA GLU A 155 13.88 -23.61 -21.01
C GLU A 155 14.19 -25.11 -21.15
N TYR A 156 13.35 -25.82 -21.90
CA TYR A 156 13.58 -27.23 -22.23
C TYR A 156 14.83 -27.30 -23.12
N GLN A 157 15.98 -27.40 -22.49
CA GLN A 157 17.24 -27.66 -23.15
C GLN A 157 17.24 -29.14 -23.56
N TYR A 158 16.86 -29.41 -24.82
CA TYR A 158 16.93 -30.75 -25.37
C TYR A 158 18.37 -31.28 -25.27
N PRO A 159 18.60 -32.50 -24.75
CA PRO A 159 19.90 -33.14 -24.82
C PRO A 159 20.34 -33.28 -26.28
N GLN A 160 21.55 -32.85 -26.61
CA GLN A 160 22.11 -32.91 -27.97
C GLN A 160 22.36 -34.33 -28.51
N GLU A 161 21.97 -35.38 -27.78
CA GLU A 161 22.22 -36.78 -28.14
C GLU A 161 21.40 -37.27 -29.36
N TYR A 162 20.46 -36.47 -29.87
CA TYR A 162 19.66 -36.84 -31.05
C TYR A 162 20.25 -36.41 -32.40
N GLN A 163 21.34 -35.62 -32.44
CA GLN A 163 21.97 -35.23 -33.71
C GLN A 163 22.85 -36.33 -34.33
N GLY A 164 23.19 -37.38 -33.58
CA GLY A 164 24.05 -38.47 -34.08
C GLY A 164 23.36 -39.51 -34.96
N TYR A 165 22.02 -39.63 -34.92
CA TYR A 165 21.31 -40.74 -35.58
C TYR A 165 20.93 -40.48 -37.04
N GLN A 166 21.15 -39.27 -37.58
CA GLN A 166 20.90 -38.99 -39.00
C GLN A 166 22.13 -39.17 -39.91
N ALA A 167 23.32 -39.44 -39.35
CA ALA A 167 24.56 -39.53 -40.13
C ALA A 167 24.96 -40.96 -40.56
N GLN A 168 24.14 -41.99 -40.29
CA GLN A 168 24.46 -43.39 -40.65
C GLN A 168 23.52 -44.02 -41.69
N GLN A 169 22.74 -43.22 -42.43
CA GLN A 169 21.90 -43.72 -43.54
C GLN A 169 22.30 -43.16 -44.92
N GLN A 170 23.57 -42.84 -45.12
CA GLN A 170 24.13 -42.61 -46.46
C GLN A 170 25.37 -43.46 -46.69
#